data_AF-A0A6B2XM42-F1
#
_entry.id   AF-A0A6B2XM42-F1
#
_cell.length_a   1.000
_cell.length_b   1.000
_cell.length_c   1.000
_cell.angle_alpha   90.00
_cell.angle_beta   90.00
_cell.angle_gamma   90.00
#
_symmetry.space_group_name_H-M   'P 1'
#
loop_
_entity.id
_entity.type
_entity.pdbx_description
1 polymer ?
#
loop_
_entity_poly.entity_id
_entity_poly.type
_entity_poly.pdbx_seq_one_letter_code
_entity_poly.pdbx_strand_id
1 'polypeptide(L)'
;MRSHPRRRPIRTRHPAALVAGAAALLATGCHTTSTAEATDTPFSVRFTLGARGDVQVGGPGRTAVRAAGDRAVTGGRAYPFDRPAGQVLVVLRHWRQEERAARGAVRRMPPPEEAAIESAYLVDTGGWALAELDGHPVRWLRRDTIRVDATRAGAGQRVSLTLSGPHGGRPGQVTPPLEARGCAAVEPGVNRPLVLPEVEPGAAVTDVLTRLRERCLDVQYVSMPGGVYRGTVWWVEIPVAGHAAPVATLPPTDGDRTEGPRPGDTILTDPSRPTTVVLVR
;
A
#
# COMPACT_ATOMS: atom_id res chain seq x y z
N MET A 1 4.04 -58.36 -31.33
CA MET A 1 5.21 -58.76 -32.14
C MET A 1 5.57 -57.62 -33.08
N ARG A 2 6.87 -57.31 -33.18
CA ARG A 2 7.45 -56.25 -34.04
C ARG A 2 7.11 -56.47 -35.52
N SER A 3 6.99 -55.40 -36.31
CA SER A 3 7.59 -55.24 -37.66
C SER A 3 7.27 -53.88 -38.30
N HIS A 4 8.28 -53.02 -38.33
CA HIS A 4 8.52 -51.96 -39.34
C HIS A 4 8.81 -52.58 -40.73
N PRO A 5 9.21 -51.84 -41.81
CA PRO A 5 9.02 -50.45 -42.26
C PRO A 5 8.69 -50.37 -43.79
N ARG A 6 8.89 -49.17 -44.40
CA ARG A 6 9.13 -48.81 -45.83
C ARG A 6 7.96 -48.00 -46.42
N ARG A 7 8.12 -46.92 -47.19
CA ARG A 7 9.23 -46.36 -48.01
C ARG A 7 8.90 -44.89 -48.34
N ARG A 8 9.93 -44.05 -48.51
CA ARG A 8 9.91 -42.66 -49.06
C ARG A 8 9.67 -42.66 -50.61
N PRO A 9 9.94 -41.54 -51.33
CA PRO A 9 9.22 -40.26 -51.49
C PRO A 9 8.86 -40.04 -53.00
N ILE A 10 8.40 -38.86 -53.44
CA ILE A 10 8.78 -38.19 -54.72
C ILE A 10 8.11 -36.80 -54.83
N ARG A 11 8.91 -35.82 -55.26
CA ARG A 11 8.58 -34.43 -55.63
C ARG A 11 7.84 -34.36 -56.97
N THR A 12 7.06 -33.31 -57.20
CA THR A 12 6.93 -32.68 -58.54
C THR A 12 6.55 -31.20 -58.43
N ARG A 13 6.97 -30.42 -59.45
CA ARG A 13 7.06 -28.95 -59.55
C ARG A 13 5.86 -28.33 -60.32
N HIS A 14 5.60 -27.04 -60.05
CA HIS A 14 5.04 -25.88 -60.80
C HIS A 14 4.44 -26.01 -62.22
N PRO A 15 3.47 -25.13 -62.62
CA PRO A 15 3.72 -23.76 -63.17
C PRO A 15 2.74 -22.68 -62.62
N ALA A 16 3.10 -21.40 -62.39
CA ALA A 16 3.35 -20.24 -63.29
C ALA A 16 2.11 -19.65 -64.00
N ALA A 17 1.73 -18.42 -63.62
CA ALA A 17 1.07 -17.45 -64.51
C ALA A 17 1.31 -16.01 -64.01
N LEU A 18 1.87 -15.20 -64.90
CA LEU A 18 2.11 -13.76 -64.82
C LEU A 18 0.82 -12.98 -65.13
N VAL A 19 0.59 -11.86 -64.45
CA VAL A 19 -0.10 -10.70 -65.02
C VAL A 19 0.69 -9.45 -64.67
N ALA A 20 1.15 -8.75 -65.69
CA ALA A 20 1.76 -7.43 -65.63
C ALA A 20 0.67 -6.36 -65.84
N GLY A 21 0.75 -5.27 -65.08
CA GLY A 21 -0.03 -4.05 -65.29
C GLY A 21 0.71 -2.88 -64.66
N ALA A 22 1.10 -1.91 -65.49
CA ALA A 22 2.00 -0.82 -65.14
C ALA A 22 1.28 0.42 -64.54
N ALA A 23 1.96 1.01 -63.56
CA ALA A 23 2.11 2.43 -63.21
C ALA A 23 0.89 3.38 -63.12
N ALA A 24 0.68 3.91 -61.92
CA ALA A 24 0.26 5.31 -61.71
C ALA A 24 1.00 5.90 -60.49
N LEU A 25 1.76 6.97 -60.74
CA LEU A 25 2.38 7.84 -59.74
C LEU A 25 1.29 8.63 -59.01
N LEU A 26 1.17 8.43 -57.69
CA LEU A 26 0.62 9.43 -56.77
C LEU A 26 1.51 9.48 -55.54
N ALA A 27 2.22 10.60 -55.40
CA ALA A 27 2.87 11.00 -54.18
C ALA A 27 1.81 11.33 -53.13
N THR A 28 1.64 10.46 -52.15
CA THR A 28 1.05 10.80 -50.85
C THR A 28 2.02 10.27 -49.81
N GLY A 29 2.63 11.19 -49.08
CA GLY A 29 3.81 10.95 -48.25
C GLY A 29 3.67 9.75 -47.33
N CYS A 30 4.78 9.02 -47.19
CA CYS A 30 5.02 8.14 -46.06
C CYS A 30 4.72 8.91 -44.77
N HIS A 31 3.51 8.73 -44.23
CA HIS A 31 3.34 8.82 -42.80
C HIS A 31 4.01 7.57 -42.25
N THR A 32 5.33 7.66 -42.10
CA THR A 32 5.99 6.96 -41.00
C THR A 32 5.30 7.48 -39.76
N THR A 33 4.26 6.76 -39.32
CA THR A 33 3.79 6.83 -37.95
C THR A 33 5.00 6.38 -37.15
N SER A 34 5.84 7.34 -36.80
CA SER A 34 6.75 7.22 -35.68
C SER A 34 5.81 6.95 -34.52
N THR A 35 5.64 5.66 -34.20
CA THR A 35 5.48 5.27 -32.82
C THR A 35 6.69 5.88 -32.15
N ALA A 36 6.53 7.10 -31.65
CA ALA A 36 7.30 7.54 -30.52
C ALA A 36 7.15 6.38 -29.54
N GLU A 37 8.23 5.63 -29.36
CA GLU A 37 8.39 4.86 -28.13
C GLU A 37 8.07 5.87 -27.05
N ALA A 38 6.88 5.74 -26.45
CA ALA A 38 6.53 6.55 -25.31
C ALA A 38 7.65 6.25 -24.33
N THR A 39 8.58 7.19 -24.19
CA THR A 39 9.69 7.06 -23.27
C THR A 39 9.04 6.89 -21.92
N ASP A 40 8.98 5.64 -21.50
CA ASP A 40 8.23 5.17 -20.35
C ASP A 40 8.94 5.72 -19.13
N THR A 41 8.64 6.97 -18.84
CA THR A 41 9.35 7.71 -17.81
C THR A 41 8.91 7.04 -16.53
N PRO A 42 9.83 6.41 -15.77
CA PRO A 42 9.43 5.63 -14.60
C PRO A 42 8.73 6.59 -13.63
N PHE A 43 7.45 6.33 -13.37
CA PHE A 43 6.71 7.11 -12.40
C PHE A 43 7.22 6.76 -11.01
N SER A 44 7.59 7.80 -10.25
CA SER A 44 7.96 7.65 -8.85
C SER A 44 7.65 8.94 -8.09
N VAL A 45 6.98 8.79 -6.95
CA VAL A 45 6.73 9.88 -6.02
C VAL A 45 7.13 9.45 -4.61
N ARG A 46 7.76 10.35 -3.87
CA ARG A 46 8.20 10.13 -2.50
C ARG A 46 7.61 11.17 -1.58
N PHE A 47 6.94 10.72 -0.53
CA PHE A 47 6.52 11.50 0.61
C PHE A 47 7.55 11.34 1.72
N THR A 48 8.21 12.42 2.11
CA THR A 48 9.15 12.42 3.24
C THR A 48 8.55 13.22 4.38
N LEU A 49 8.33 12.57 5.51
CA LEU A 49 7.97 13.23 6.76
C LEU A 49 9.24 13.65 7.47
N GLY A 50 9.47 14.96 7.50
CA GLY A 50 10.59 15.58 8.16
C GLY A 50 10.47 15.55 9.69
N ALA A 51 11.59 15.85 10.35
CA ALA A 51 11.67 15.85 11.81
C ALA A 51 10.74 16.88 12.48
N ARG A 52 10.22 17.85 11.72
CA ARG A 52 9.33 18.92 12.16
C ARG A 52 7.86 18.67 11.79
N GLY A 53 7.53 17.48 11.28
CA GLY A 53 6.18 17.21 10.79
C GLY A 53 5.87 17.88 9.45
N ASP A 54 6.87 18.44 8.78
CA ASP A 54 6.75 18.87 7.39
C ASP A 54 6.67 17.65 6.47
N VAL A 55 5.73 17.68 5.53
CA VAL A 55 5.62 16.67 4.48
C VAL A 55 6.21 17.24 3.19
N GLN A 56 7.25 16.60 2.68
CA GLN A 56 7.88 16.94 1.41
C GLN A 56 7.47 15.91 0.35
N VAL A 57 6.96 16.38 -0.79
CA VAL A 57 6.61 15.54 -1.94
C VAL A 57 7.65 15.73 -3.03
N GLY A 58 8.35 14.65 -3.41
CA GLY A 58 9.43 14.67 -4.39
C GLY A 58 9.34 13.56 -5.43
N GLY A 59 10.25 13.58 -6.39
CA GLY A 59 10.36 12.57 -7.46
C GLY A 59 9.78 13.01 -8.82
N PRO A 60 10.00 12.21 -9.88
CA PRO A 60 9.50 12.49 -11.24
C PRO A 60 7.96 12.55 -11.34
N GLY A 61 7.25 11.79 -10.51
CA GLY A 61 5.78 11.70 -10.49
C GLY A 61 5.09 12.72 -9.57
N ARG A 62 5.82 13.68 -8.98
CA ARG A 62 5.25 14.62 -7.98
C ARG A 62 4.09 15.46 -8.50
N THR A 63 4.03 15.74 -9.80
CA THR A 63 2.95 16.52 -10.43
C THR A 63 1.63 15.76 -10.50
N ALA A 64 1.65 14.44 -10.33
CA ALA A 64 0.46 13.60 -10.22
C ALA A 64 -0.16 13.60 -8.80
N VAL A 65 0.43 14.35 -7.87
CA VAL A 65 -0.05 14.46 -6.48
C VAL A 65 -0.86 15.73 -6.30
N ARG A 66 -2.04 15.59 -5.70
CA ARG A 66 -2.89 16.70 -5.25
C ARG A 66 -3.17 16.57 -3.76
N ALA A 67 -2.97 17.64 -3.00
CA ALA A 67 -3.38 17.67 -1.60
C ALA A 67 -4.90 17.51 -1.47
N ALA A 68 -5.35 16.63 -0.58
CA ALA A 68 -6.76 16.44 -0.23
C ALA A 68 -7.15 17.16 1.07
N GLY A 69 -6.15 17.66 1.81
CA GLY A 69 -6.33 18.52 2.98
C GLY A 69 -5.76 17.92 4.26
N ASP A 70 -5.79 18.73 5.31
CA ASP A 70 -5.30 18.38 6.65
C ASP A 70 -6.44 18.34 7.66
N ARG A 71 -6.38 17.39 8.59
CA ARG A 71 -7.37 17.21 9.66
C ARG A 71 -6.70 16.87 10.97
N ALA A 72 -7.11 17.56 12.03
CA ALA A 72 -6.74 17.17 13.38
C ALA A 72 -7.56 15.93 13.78
N VAL A 73 -6.89 14.93 14.35
CA VAL A 73 -7.51 13.68 14.82
C VAL A 73 -7.07 13.38 16.25
N THR A 74 -8.00 12.91 17.06
CA THR A 74 -7.78 12.54 18.46
C THR A 74 -8.12 11.07 18.68
N GLY A 75 -7.63 10.47 19.77
CA GLY A 75 -8.00 9.10 20.15
C GLY A 75 -7.46 8.02 19.21
N GLY A 76 -6.54 8.32 18.31
CA GLY A 76 -6.12 7.37 17.26
C GLY A 76 -7.17 7.14 16.18
N ARG A 77 -8.22 7.95 16.11
CA ARG A 77 -9.25 7.85 15.07
C ARG A 77 -8.72 8.30 13.71
N ALA A 78 -9.14 7.60 12.67
CA ALA A 78 -8.86 7.98 11.30
C ALA A 78 -9.92 8.96 10.78
N TYR A 79 -9.51 10.02 10.09
CA TYR A 79 -10.42 10.87 9.34
C TYR A 79 -10.79 10.20 7.99
N PRO A 80 -12.09 10.17 7.63
CA PRO A 80 -12.56 9.60 6.36
C PRO A 80 -12.43 10.63 5.23
N PHE A 81 -11.23 10.77 4.66
CA PHE A 81 -11.05 11.62 3.48
C PHE A 81 -11.80 11.10 2.25
N ASP A 82 -12.34 12.01 1.45
CA ASP A 82 -12.95 11.69 0.18
C ASP A 82 -11.91 11.11 -0.79
N ARG A 83 -12.32 10.07 -1.52
CA ARG A 83 -11.45 9.38 -2.48
C ARG A 83 -12.17 9.19 -3.82
N PRO A 84 -11.79 9.96 -4.85
CA PRO A 84 -12.23 9.70 -6.22
C PRO A 84 -11.75 8.33 -6.74
N ALA A 85 -12.53 7.72 -7.62
CA ALA A 85 -12.12 6.49 -8.31
C ALA A 85 -10.85 6.72 -9.15
N GLY A 86 -10.03 5.66 -9.30
CA GLY A 86 -8.80 5.70 -10.10
C GLY A 86 -7.59 6.37 -9.43
N GLN A 87 -7.73 6.85 -8.20
CA GLN A 87 -6.65 7.49 -7.44
C GLN A 87 -6.32 6.72 -6.17
N VAL A 88 -5.04 6.75 -5.79
CA VAL A 88 -4.56 6.26 -4.50
C VAL A 88 -4.66 7.38 -3.48
N LEU A 89 -5.26 7.10 -2.33
CA LEU A 89 -5.27 8.03 -1.20
C LEU A 89 -4.10 7.72 -0.28
N VAL A 90 -3.14 8.63 -0.16
CA VAL A 90 -2.07 8.58 0.84
C VAL A 90 -2.48 9.43 2.03
N VAL A 91 -2.49 8.86 3.23
CA VAL A 91 -2.76 9.59 4.48
C VAL A 91 -1.56 9.46 5.41
N LEU A 92 -1.01 10.59 5.83
CA LEU A 92 0.18 10.66 6.66
C LEU A 92 -0.22 11.26 8.01
N ARG A 93 -0.12 10.47 9.08
CA ARG A 93 -0.40 10.91 10.45
C ARG A 93 0.89 11.34 11.14
N HIS A 94 0.92 12.55 11.67
CA HIS A 94 2.09 13.12 12.34
C HIS A 94 1.70 14.16 13.40
N TRP A 95 2.66 14.52 14.25
CA TRP A 95 2.51 15.63 15.21
C TRP A 95 2.68 16.98 14.52
N ARG A 96 2.13 18.03 15.12
CA ARG A 96 2.52 19.41 14.79
C ARG A 96 3.99 19.62 15.12
N GLN A 97 4.61 20.59 14.45
CA GLN A 97 6.04 20.89 14.60
C GLN A 97 6.46 21.10 16.06
N GLU A 98 5.68 21.90 16.79
CA GLU A 98 5.97 22.27 18.18
C GLU A 98 5.85 21.07 19.13
N GLU A 99 4.79 20.27 18.98
CA GLU A 99 4.54 19.04 19.75
C GLU A 99 5.61 17.97 19.50
N ARG A 100 6.05 17.83 18.24
CA ARG A 100 7.08 16.86 17.86
C ARG A 100 8.43 17.19 18.48
N ALA A 101 8.81 18.47 18.48
CA ALA A 101 10.04 18.94 19.10
C ALA A 101 10.05 18.66 20.62
N ALA A 102 8.93 18.91 21.31
CA ALA A 102 8.78 18.61 22.74
C ALA A 102 8.90 17.10 23.04
N ARG A 103 8.35 16.24 22.17
CA ARG A 103 8.44 14.76 22.30
C ARG A 103 9.82 14.20 22.01
N GLY A 104 10.65 14.92 21.26
CA GLY A 104 12.05 14.58 21.09
C GLY A 104 12.86 14.65 22.37
N ALA A 105 12.51 15.58 23.25
CA ALA A 105 13.17 15.79 24.53
C ALA A 105 12.72 14.78 25.60
N VAL A 106 11.49 14.27 25.52
CA VAL A 106 10.95 13.27 26.45
C VAL A 106 10.13 12.25 25.67
N ARG A 107 10.56 10.98 25.65
CA ARG A 107 9.77 9.85 25.11
C ARG A 107 8.53 9.64 25.98
N ARG A 108 7.51 10.49 25.82
CA ARG A 108 6.19 10.28 26.40
C ARG A 108 5.33 9.55 25.37
N MET A 109 4.72 8.46 25.80
CA MET A 109 3.59 7.89 25.08
C MET A 109 2.50 8.98 25.04
N PRO A 110 1.90 9.29 23.88
CA PRO A 110 0.85 10.30 23.83
C PRO A 110 -0.31 9.90 24.75
N PRO A 111 -0.86 10.84 25.54
CA PRO A 111 -2.23 10.72 26.02
C PRO A 111 -3.14 10.45 24.83
N PRO A 112 -4.15 9.57 24.97
CA PRO A 112 -5.09 9.26 23.89
C PRO A 112 -5.84 10.51 23.37
N GLU A 113 -5.89 11.59 24.15
CA GLU A 113 -6.62 12.81 23.81
C GLU A 113 -5.81 13.82 22.97
N GLU A 114 -4.50 13.63 22.80
CA GLU A 114 -3.68 14.58 22.03
C GLU A 114 -3.98 14.50 20.52
N ALA A 115 -4.07 15.68 19.90
CA ALA A 115 -4.49 15.84 18.51
C ALA A 115 -3.31 15.69 17.54
N ALA A 116 -3.20 14.53 16.88
CA ALA A 116 -2.32 14.38 15.73
C ALA A 116 -2.94 15.07 14.50
N ILE A 117 -2.13 15.37 13.49
CA ILE A 117 -2.60 15.79 12.16
C ILE A 117 -2.57 14.58 11.24
N GLU A 118 -3.61 14.42 10.44
CA GLU A 118 -3.61 13.62 9.22
C GLU A 118 -3.58 14.54 8.01
N SER A 119 -2.51 14.41 7.22
CA SER A 119 -2.36 15.08 5.92
C SER A 119 -2.63 14.09 4.81
N ALA A 120 -3.60 14.40 3.94
CA ALA A 120 -4.04 13.52 2.88
C ALA A 120 -3.64 14.02 1.49
N TYR A 121 -3.30 13.08 0.61
CA TYR A 121 -2.86 13.30 -0.75
C TYR A 121 -3.50 12.30 -1.69
N LEU A 122 -4.05 12.77 -2.80
CA LEU A 122 -4.51 11.95 -3.90
C LEU A 122 -3.39 11.82 -4.92
N VAL A 123 -3.06 10.59 -5.30
CA VAL A 123 -2.02 10.29 -6.26
C VAL A 123 -2.67 9.65 -7.48
N ASP A 124 -2.55 10.30 -8.63
CA ASP A 124 -2.92 9.72 -9.90
C ASP A 124 -1.84 8.73 -10.34
N THR A 125 -2.10 7.47 -10.04
CA THR A 125 -1.22 6.36 -10.39
C THR A 125 -1.68 5.66 -11.68
N GLY A 126 -2.73 6.16 -12.34
CA GLY A 126 -3.37 5.43 -13.44
C GLY A 126 -3.91 4.07 -12.97
N GLY A 127 -4.34 3.98 -11.71
CA GLY A 127 -4.83 2.74 -11.08
C GLY A 127 -3.75 1.81 -10.50
N TRP A 128 -2.46 2.16 -10.54
CA TRP A 128 -1.41 1.29 -10.00
C TRP A 128 -0.07 1.96 -9.59
N ALA A 129 0.49 1.55 -8.45
CA ALA A 129 1.84 1.83 -7.98
C ALA A 129 2.30 0.81 -6.91
N LEU A 130 3.53 0.32 -7.02
CA LEU A 130 4.28 -0.29 -5.92
C LEU A 130 4.41 0.73 -4.79
N ALA A 131 4.32 0.28 -3.55
CA ALA A 131 4.45 1.14 -2.39
C ALA A 131 5.54 0.60 -1.45
N GLU A 132 6.41 1.49 -1.00
CA GLU A 132 7.52 1.16 -0.10
C GLU A 132 7.57 2.16 1.05
N LEU A 133 7.55 1.66 2.30
CA LEU A 133 7.74 2.45 3.51
C LEU A 133 9.17 2.22 4.01
N ASP A 134 9.98 3.28 4.02
CA ASP A 134 11.40 3.25 4.39
C ASP A 134 12.22 2.17 3.65
N GLY A 135 11.85 1.89 2.40
CA GLY A 135 12.48 0.87 1.55
C GLY A 135 11.91 -0.54 1.70
N HIS A 136 10.87 -0.71 2.52
CA HIS A 136 10.20 -2.00 2.72
C HIS A 136 8.86 -2.04 1.99
N PRO A 137 8.54 -3.14 1.27
CA PRO A 137 7.30 -3.23 0.52
C PRO A 137 6.10 -3.19 1.47
N VAL A 138 5.17 -2.27 1.19
CA VAL A 138 3.86 -2.18 1.82
C VAL A 138 2.77 -2.34 0.78
N ARG A 139 1.55 -2.65 1.20
CA ARG A 139 0.42 -2.79 0.26
C ARG A 139 -0.67 -1.80 0.56
N TRP A 140 -1.48 -1.58 -0.45
CA TRP A 140 -2.66 -0.76 -0.37
C TRP A 140 -3.64 -1.43 0.59
N LEU A 141 -4.27 -0.60 1.38
CA LEU A 141 -5.29 -0.96 2.34
C LEU A 141 -6.60 -1.24 1.60
N ARG A 142 -7.67 -1.50 2.36
CA ARG A 142 -9.03 -1.40 1.80
C ARG A 142 -9.20 -0.03 1.14
N ARG A 143 -9.99 0.02 0.06
CA ARG A 143 -10.31 1.26 -0.66
C ARG A 143 -9.11 2.04 -1.20
N ASP A 144 -8.06 1.36 -1.68
CA ASP A 144 -6.89 1.97 -2.34
C ASP A 144 -6.23 3.10 -1.54
N THR A 145 -6.23 2.95 -0.22
CA THR A 145 -5.63 3.92 0.71
C THR A 145 -4.28 3.38 1.19
N ILE A 146 -3.30 4.23 1.43
CA ILE A 146 -2.09 3.91 2.18
C ILE A 146 -2.00 4.90 3.33
N ARG A 147 -2.10 4.40 4.56
CA ARG A 147 -2.04 5.20 5.78
C ARG A 147 -0.76 4.90 6.53
N VAL A 148 0.02 5.94 6.81
CA VAL A 148 1.30 5.86 7.53
C VAL A 148 1.21 6.70 8.79
N ASP A 149 1.53 6.10 9.94
CA ASP A 149 1.58 6.78 11.21
C ASP A 149 3.05 7.01 11.63
N ALA A 150 3.49 8.25 11.49
CA ALA A 150 4.82 8.71 11.87
C ALA A 150 4.84 9.37 13.25
N THR A 151 3.75 9.33 14.01
CA THR A 151 3.69 9.89 15.38
C THR A 151 4.61 9.15 16.36
N ARG A 152 4.96 7.90 16.04
CA ARG A 152 5.87 7.04 16.81
C ARG A 152 7.34 7.16 16.41
N ALA A 153 7.64 7.79 15.28
CA ALA A 153 9.02 8.02 14.87
C ALA A 153 9.70 9.03 15.79
N GLY A 154 10.91 8.72 16.25
CA GLY A 154 11.66 9.57 17.19
C GLY A 154 12.05 10.92 16.60
N ALA A 155 12.41 11.89 17.46
CA ALA A 155 12.93 13.17 16.98
C ALA A 155 14.21 12.96 16.15
N GLY A 156 14.28 13.63 15.01
CA GLY A 156 15.36 13.46 14.03
C GLY A 156 15.18 12.28 13.07
N GLN A 157 14.22 11.38 13.30
CA GLN A 157 13.92 10.30 12.36
C GLN A 157 13.02 10.80 11.24
N ARG A 158 13.38 10.41 10.02
CA ARG A 158 12.56 10.59 8.83
C ARG A 158 11.77 9.32 8.56
N VAL A 159 10.57 9.48 8.03
CA VAL A 159 9.74 8.40 7.49
C VAL A 159 9.50 8.72 6.02
N SER A 160 9.74 7.76 5.14
CA SER A 160 9.64 7.94 3.69
C SER A 160 8.69 6.91 3.09
N LEU A 161 7.59 7.36 2.50
CA LEU A 161 6.74 6.52 1.66
C LEU A 161 7.05 6.80 0.19
N THR A 162 7.44 5.78 -0.58
CA THR A 162 7.66 5.87 -2.02
C THR A 162 6.58 5.09 -2.76
N LEU A 163 5.97 5.72 -3.76
CA LEU A 163 5.13 5.04 -4.75
C LEU A 163 5.88 5.00 -6.08
N SER A 164 5.89 3.86 -6.76
CA SER A 164 6.64 3.68 -8.01
C SER A 164 5.98 2.68 -8.97
N GLY A 165 6.32 2.75 -10.25
CA GLY A 165 5.83 1.81 -11.26
C GLY A 165 5.52 2.49 -12.59
N PRO A 166 5.15 1.76 -13.65
CA PRO A 166 4.63 2.35 -14.87
C PRO A 166 3.26 2.98 -14.57
N HIS A 167 3.10 4.24 -14.96
CA HIS A 167 1.83 4.93 -14.90
C HIS A 167 0.86 4.31 -15.94
N GLY A 168 -0.38 4.02 -15.55
CA GLY A 168 -1.41 3.51 -16.45
C GLY A 168 -1.55 1.99 -16.56
N GLY A 169 -0.78 1.23 -15.76
CA GLY A 169 -0.90 -0.24 -15.66
C GLY A 169 -0.39 -1.00 -16.90
N ARG A 170 0.17 -2.20 -16.68
CA ARG A 170 0.59 -3.11 -17.76
C ARG A 170 0.04 -4.53 -17.57
N PRO A 171 -0.19 -5.30 -18.64
CA PRO A 171 -0.47 -6.73 -18.52
C PRO A 171 0.64 -7.45 -17.73
N GLY A 172 0.25 -8.29 -16.76
CA GLY A 172 1.19 -9.02 -15.88
C GLY A 172 1.65 -8.25 -14.64
N GLN A 173 1.18 -7.02 -14.45
CA GLN A 173 1.50 -6.21 -13.29
C GLN A 173 0.73 -6.67 -12.04
N VAL A 174 1.42 -6.73 -10.88
CA VAL A 174 0.79 -7.07 -9.60
C VAL A 174 -0.18 -5.97 -9.21
N THR A 175 -1.47 -6.18 -9.46
CA THR A 175 -2.51 -5.28 -8.98
C THR A 175 -2.69 -5.47 -7.47
N PRO A 176 -3.12 -4.43 -6.74
CA PRO A 176 -3.59 -4.61 -5.37
C PRO A 176 -4.63 -5.74 -5.36
N PRO A 177 -4.61 -6.63 -4.36
CA PRO A 177 -5.64 -7.65 -4.30
C PRO A 177 -6.99 -6.96 -4.19
N LEU A 178 -8.01 -7.47 -4.89
CA LEU A 178 -9.39 -7.01 -4.73
C LEU A 178 -9.79 -7.10 -3.25
N GLU A 179 -10.68 -6.22 -2.80
CA GLU A 179 -11.25 -6.36 -1.44
C GLU A 179 -11.72 -7.79 -1.24
N ALA A 180 -11.40 -8.38 -0.07
CA ALA A 180 -11.78 -9.75 0.22
C ALA A 180 -13.29 -9.90 0.08
N ARG A 181 -13.74 -10.95 -0.64
CA ARG A 181 -15.16 -11.25 -0.82
C ARG A 181 -15.82 -11.31 0.56
N GLY A 182 -16.81 -10.45 0.81
CA GLY A 182 -17.50 -10.33 2.10
C GLY A 182 -17.24 -9.04 2.87
N CYS A 183 -16.16 -8.30 2.57
CA CYS A 183 -15.89 -7.03 3.26
C CYS A 183 -16.72 -5.85 2.75
N ALA A 184 -17.33 -5.96 1.56
CA ALA A 184 -18.20 -4.95 0.99
C ALA A 184 -19.47 -4.70 1.83
N ALA A 185 -19.96 -5.73 2.53
CA ALA A 185 -21.15 -5.66 3.37
C ALA A 185 -20.85 -5.14 4.80
N VAL A 186 -19.58 -4.90 5.14
CA VAL A 186 -19.21 -4.40 6.46
C VAL A 186 -19.51 -2.92 6.55
N GLU A 187 -20.46 -2.55 7.41
CA GLU A 187 -20.83 -1.17 7.65
C GLU A 187 -19.65 -0.37 8.25
N PRO A 188 -19.27 0.77 7.65
CA PRO A 188 -18.19 1.59 8.16
C PRO A 188 -18.50 2.13 9.56
N GLY A 189 -17.54 2.06 10.48
CA GLY A 189 -17.67 2.68 11.81
C GLY A 189 -18.52 1.91 12.82
N VAL A 190 -19.14 0.78 12.43
CA VAL A 190 -19.93 -0.05 13.37
C VAL A 190 -19.04 -1.07 14.07
N ASN A 191 -19.01 -1.00 15.41
CA ASN A 191 -18.28 -1.96 16.23
C ASN A 191 -18.74 -3.39 15.94
N ARG A 192 -17.79 -4.31 15.79
CA ARG A 192 -18.09 -5.69 15.41
C ARG A 192 -17.20 -6.72 16.12
N PRO A 193 -17.74 -7.92 16.41
CA PRO A 193 -16.92 -9.01 16.91
C PRO A 193 -15.89 -9.42 15.86
N LEU A 194 -14.68 -9.70 16.32
CA LEU A 194 -13.57 -10.17 15.52
C LEU A 194 -12.86 -11.28 16.27
N VAL A 195 -12.64 -12.40 15.60
CA VAL A 195 -11.68 -13.42 16.06
C VAL A 195 -10.26 -12.95 15.73
N LEU A 196 -9.42 -12.81 16.76
CA LEU A 196 -8.05 -12.37 16.61
C LEU A 196 -7.24 -13.34 15.74
N PRO A 197 -6.58 -12.85 14.67
CA PRO A 197 -5.76 -13.70 13.83
C PRO A 197 -4.46 -14.09 14.54
N GLU A 198 -3.81 -15.13 14.04
CA GLU A 198 -2.45 -15.46 14.42
C GLU A 198 -1.45 -14.61 13.62
N VAL A 199 -0.50 -14.00 14.32
CA VAL A 199 0.60 -13.23 13.75
C VAL A 199 1.88 -13.63 14.46
N GLU A 200 2.79 -14.23 13.71
CA GLU A 200 4.09 -14.64 14.20
C GLU A 200 5.05 -13.43 14.20
N PRO A 201 5.92 -13.28 15.22
CA PRO A 201 6.95 -12.25 15.19
C PRO A 201 7.90 -12.50 14.01
N GLY A 202 8.19 -11.45 13.23
CA GLY A 202 9.03 -11.55 12.04
C GLY A 202 8.30 -12.06 10.79
N ALA A 203 6.98 -12.21 10.83
CA ALA A 203 6.19 -12.60 9.66
C ALA A 203 6.32 -11.59 8.51
N ALA A 204 6.21 -12.09 7.28
CA ALA A 204 6.20 -11.25 6.09
C ALA A 204 4.97 -10.34 6.08
N VAL A 205 5.17 -9.07 5.72
CA VAL A 205 4.11 -8.04 5.69
C VAL A 205 2.93 -8.48 4.81
N THR A 206 3.20 -9.11 3.68
CA THR A 206 2.18 -9.60 2.75
C THR A 206 1.22 -10.60 3.38
N ASP A 207 1.74 -11.48 4.22
CA ASP A 207 0.98 -12.61 4.78
C ASP A 207 0.09 -12.11 5.92
N VAL A 208 0.66 -11.26 6.79
CA VAL A 208 -0.10 -10.58 7.85
C VAL A 208 -1.21 -9.73 7.26
N LEU A 209 -0.93 -8.94 6.22
CA LEU A 209 -1.95 -8.13 5.56
C LEU A 209 -3.05 -8.97 4.92
N THR A 210 -2.72 -10.15 4.37
CA THR A 210 -3.72 -11.06 3.81
C THR A 210 -4.70 -11.51 4.90
N ARG A 211 -4.18 -11.95 6.04
CA ARG A 211 -5.00 -12.35 7.21
C ARG A 211 -5.85 -11.19 7.76
N LEU A 212 -5.28 -9.98 7.90
CA LEU A 212 -6.03 -8.82 8.39
C LEU A 212 -7.15 -8.38 7.43
N ARG A 213 -6.91 -8.50 6.12
CA ARG A 213 -7.90 -8.17 5.08
C ARG A 213 -9.08 -9.14 5.07
N GLU A 214 -8.84 -10.43 5.28
CA GLU A 214 -9.92 -11.43 5.45
C GLU A 214 -10.84 -11.10 6.64
N ARG A 215 -10.35 -10.30 7.59
CA ARG A 215 -11.11 -9.79 8.74
C ARG A 215 -11.71 -8.39 8.52
N CYS A 216 -11.59 -7.88 7.29
CA CYS A 216 -12.10 -6.58 6.87
C CYS A 216 -11.55 -5.39 7.68
N LEU A 217 -10.35 -5.55 8.25
CA LEU A 217 -9.70 -4.50 9.03
C LEU A 217 -9.04 -3.47 8.11
N ASP A 218 -9.23 -2.21 8.44
CA ASP A 218 -8.43 -1.12 7.88
C ASP A 218 -7.09 -1.12 8.61
N VAL A 219 -5.99 -0.94 7.87
CA VAL A 219 -4.64 -1.00 8.43
C VAL A 219 -3.99 0.39 8.36
N GLN A 220 -3.09 0.69 9.28
CA GLN A 220 -2.13 1.79 9.17
C GLN A 220 -0.73 1.24 9.44
N TYR A 221 0.29 1.79 8.78
CA TYR A 221 1.66 1.32 8.93
C TYR A 221 2.47 2.25 9.84
N VAL A 222 3.26 1.66 10.73
CA VAL A 222 4.30 2.37 11.49
C VAL A 222 5.64 1.71 11.16
N SER A 223 6.66 2.51 10.88
CA SER A 223 8.03 2.03 10.72
C SER A 223 8.84 2.40 11.96
N MET A 224 9.38 1.39 12.65
CA MET A 224 10.15 1.56 13.89
C MET A 224 11.58 1.10 13.72
N PRO A 225 12.58 1.83 14.26
CA PRO A 225 13.94 1.32 14.32
C PRO A 225 14.04 0.13 15.30
N GLY A 226 14.84 -0.87 14.93
CA GLY A 226 15.20 -1.99 15.82
C GLY A 226 14.45 -3.28 15.51
N GLY A 227 15.07 -4.41 15.80
CA GLY A 227 14.61 -5.76 15.43
C GLY A 227 15.69 -6.52 14.65
N VAL A 228 15.54 -7.85 14.57
CA VAL A 228 16.52 -8.74 13.91
C VAL A 228 16.26 -8.83 12.40
N TYR A 229 15.00 -8.72 11.97
CA TYR A 229 14.59 -8.93 10.58
C TYR A 229 13.94 -7.67 9.99
N ARG A 230 14.72 -6.87 9.26
CA ARG A 230 14.20 -5.69 8.55
C ARG A 230 13.12 -6.04 7.55
N GLY A 231 12.13 -5.16 7.41
CA GLY A 231 11.01 -5.33 6.49
C GLY A 231 9.99 -6.38 6.92
N THR A 232 10.02 -6.81 8.18
CA THR A 232 9.06 -7.77 8.74
C THR A 232 8.13 -7.09 9.75
N VAL A 233 7.01 -7.76 10.05
CA VAL A 233 6.08 -7.32 11.09
C VAL A 233 6.70 -7.61 12.45
N TRP A 234 6.82 -6.57 13.26
CA TRP A 234 7.23 -6.69 14.66
C TRP A 234 6.04 -7.06 15.53
N TRP A 235 4.96 -6.28 15.46
CA TRP A 235 3.66 -6.59 16.06
C TRP A 235 2.53 -5.84 15.35
N VAL A 236 1.30 -6.21 15.67
CA VAL A 236 0.05 -5.63 15.19
C VAL A 236 -0.80 -5.20 16.38
N GLU A 237 -1.38 -4.02 16.32
CA GLU A 237 -2.31 -3.50 17.33
C GLU A 237 -3.70 -3.37 16.75
N ILE A 238 -4.67 -4.08 17.32
CA ILE A 238 -6.08 -4.07 16.88
C ILE A 238 -6.91 -3.28 17.91
N PRO A 239 -7.50 -2.14 17.53
CA PRO A 239 -8.31 -1.32 18.44
C PRO A 239 -9.54 -2.05 18.98
N VAL A 240 -9.69 -2.06 20.31
CA VAL A 240 -10.83 -2.67 21.01
C VAL A 240 -11.84 -1.59 21.41
N ALA A 241 -13.13 -1.83 21.13
CA ALA A 241 -14.22 -0.91 21.44
C ALA A 241 -14.48 -0.76 22.95
N GLY A 242 -15.14 0.33 23.32
CA GLY A 242 -15.61 0.57 24.70
C GLY A 242 -14.57 1.08 25.69
N HIS A 243 -13.34 1.37 25.24
CA HIS A 243 -12.26 1.78 26.12
C HIS A 243 -11.34 2.78 25.41
N ALA A 244 -10.80 3.76 26.14
CA ALA A 244 -10.11 4.92 25.56
C ALA A 244 -8.75 4.60 24.90
N ALA A 245 -8.13 3.45 25.19
CA ALA A 245 -6.80 3.10 24.64
C ALA A 245 -6.43 1.60 24.50
N PRO A 246 -7.27 0.58 24.76
CA PRO A 246 -6.81 -0.80 24.61
C PRO A 246 -6.76 -1.20 23.15
N VAL A 247 -5.66 -1.86 22.86
CA VAL A 247 -5.41 -2.58 21.62
C VAL A 247 -5.13 -4.02 22.00
N ALA A 248 -5.59 -4.97 21.19
CA ALA A 248 -5.06 -6.32 21.23
C ALA A 248 -3.73 -6.33 20.46
N THR A 249 -2.66 -6.80 21.08
CA THR A 249 -1.32 -6.82 20.49
C THR A 249 -0.95 -8.23 20.02
N LEU A 250 -0.52 -8.37 18.77
CA LEU A 250 -0.19 -9.65 18.15
C LEU A 250 1.21 -9.60 17.49
N PRO A 251 2.15 -10.48 17.87
CA PRO A 251 2.07 -11.43 18.98
C PRO A 251 2.00 -10.71 20.34
N PRO A 252 1.51 -11.37 21.41
CA PRO A 252 1.52 -10.79 22.74
C PRO A 252 2.93 -10.39 23.16
N THR A 253 3.09 -9.16 23.66
CA THR A 253 4.38 -8.69 24.19
C THR A 253 4.68 -9.34 25.54
N ASP A 254 5.96 -9.43 25.94
CA ASP A 254 6.38 -10.15 27.16
C ASP A 254 5.66 -9.68 28.43
N GLY A 255 5.23 -8.41 28.49
CA GLY A 255 4.46 -7.83 29.60
C GLY A 255 2.96 -8.16 29.59
N ASP A 256 2.41 -8.61 28.46
CA ASP A 256 0.98 -8.90 28.25
C ASP A 256 0.65 -10.40 28.26
N ARG A 257 1.67 -11.27 28.41
CA ARG A 257 1.53 -12.72 28.22
C ARG A 257 0.47 -13.40 29.09
N THR A 258 0.10 -12.80 30.22
CA THR A 258 -0.80 -13.42 31.20
C THR A 258 -2.25 -12.91 31.19
N GLU A 259 -2.54 -11.72 30.65
CA GLU A 259 -3.88 -11.09 30.81
C GLU A 259 -4.51 -10.50 29.55
N GLY A 260 -3.76 -10.35 28.45
CA GLY A 260 -4.26 -9.77 27.20
C GLY A 260 -5.01 -10.76 26.28
N PRO A 261 -5.89 -10.27 25.38
CA PRO A 261 -6.51 -11.08 24.33
C PRO A 261 -5.48 -11.82 23.47
N ARG A 262 -5.74 -13.09 23.16
CA ARG A 262 -4.84 -14.00 22.43
C ARG A 262 -5.38 -14.33 21.04
N PRO A 263 -4.53 -14.83 20.12
CA PRO A 263 -5.02 -15.42 18.86
C PRO A 263 -6.15 -16.42 19.13
N GLY A 264 -7.23 -16.33 18.35
CA GLY A 264 -8.44 -17.14 18.53
C GLY A 264 -9.49 -16.53 19.45
N ASP A 265 -9.14 -15.57 20.31
CA ASP A 265 -10.13 -14.89 21.15
C ASP A 265 -11.00 -13.95 20.31
N THR A 266 -12.25 -13.77 20.75
CA THR A 266 -13.18 -12.81 20.13
C THR A 266 -13.15 -11.49 20.86
N ILE A 267 -12.80 -10.41 20.16
CA ILE A 267 -12.85 -9.04 20.66
C ILE A 267 -13.91 -8.21 19.94
N LEU A 268 -14.43 -7.18 20.60
CA LEU A 268 -15.25 -6.16 19.93
C LEU A 268 -14.32 -5.08 19.37
N THR A 269 -14.25 -4.94 18.05
CA THR A 269 -13.36 -3.97 17.38
C THR A 269 -13.98 -2.59 17.29
N ASP A 270 -13.14 -1.55 17.24
CA ASP A 270 -13.52 -0.17 16.95
C ASP A 270 -13.00 0.25 15.55
N PRO A 271 -13.85 0.19 14.50
CA PRO A 271 -13.42 0.48 13.13
C PRO A 271 -13.10 1.94 12.86
N SER A 272 -13.39 2.86 13.78
CA SER A 272 -13.00 4.26 13.63
C SER A 272 -11.49 4.46 13.84
N ARG A 273 -10.80 3.46 14.42
CA ARG A 273 -9.36 3.43 14.62
C ARG A 273 -8.78 2.31 13.75
N PRO A 274 -7.81 2.60 12.87
CA PRO A 274 -7.19 1.58 12.03
C PRO A 274 -6.32 0.61 12.84
N THR A 275 -6.26 -0.65 12.43
CA THR A 275 -5.31 -1.63 12.94
C THR A 275 -3.88 -1.21 12.60
N THR A 276 -3.01 -1.09 13.59
CA THR A 276 -1.62 -0.64 13.35
C THR A 276 -0.72 -1.84 13.10
N VAL A 277 -0.07 -1.89 11.94
CA VAL A 277 0.99 -2.86 11.64
C VAL A 277 2.33 -2.17 11.84
N VAL A 278 3.09 -2.62 12.83
CA VAL A 278 4.41 -2.07 13.17
C VAL A 278 5.49 -2.88 12.46
N LEU A 279 6.28 -2.20 11.64
CA LEU A 279 7.33 -2.77 10.81
C LEU A 279 8.71 -2.49 11.42
N VAL A 280 9.60 -3.48 11.28
CA VAL A 280 11.02 -3.33 11.59
C VAL A 280 11.71 -2.60 10.44
N ARG A 281 12.31 -1.44 10.72
CA ARG A 281 13.09 -0.66 9.76
C ARG A 281 14.52 -1.16 9.57
#